data_AF-A0A804HJ29-F1
#
_entry.id   AF-A0A804HJ29-F1
#
_cell.length_a   1.000
_cell.length_b   1.000
_cell.length_c   1.000
_cell.angle_alpha   90.00
_cell.angle_beta   90.00
_cell.angle_gamma   90.00
#
_symmetry.space_group_name_H-M   'P 1'
#
loop_
_entity.id
_entity.type
_entity.pdbx_description
1 polymer ?
#
loop_
_entity_poly.entity_id
_entity_poly.type
_entity_poly.pdbx_seq_one_letter_code
_entity_poly.pdbx_strand_id
1 'polypeptide(L)'
;MASLGDLVRAWHLGAQAVDRGDWARALHLFSGVPAPPARLCFNAGCVHLLAGDPEAALRAFDQAVTKDTCMAVGFFQRGVANFQLAS
;
A
#
# COMPACT_ATOMS: atom_id res chain seq x y z
N MET A 1 -7.87 -11.55 13.57
CA MET A 1 -7.33 -11.62 12.20
C MET A 1 -8.48 -11.39 11.23
N ALA A 2 -8.28 -10.61 10.17
CA ALA A 2 -9.32 -10.39 9.15
C ALA A 2 -9.62 -11.69 8.38
N SER A 3 -10.87 -11.87 7.95
CA SER A 3 -11.22 -13.03 7.11
C SER A 3 -10.70 -12.85 5.68
N LEU A 4 -10.60 -13.93 4.90
CA LEU A 4 -10.28 -13.84 3.48
C LEU A 4 -11.28 -12.95 2.72
N GLY A 5 -12.57 -13.02 3.10
CA GLY A 5 -13.62 -12.17 2.52
C GLY A 5 -13.39 -10.68 2.79
N ASP A 6 -12.95 -10.33 4.00
CA ASP A 6 -12.62 -8.94 4.36
C ASP A 6 -11.42 -8.43 3.55
N LEU A 7 -10.40 -9.27 3.38
CA LEU A 7 -9.21 -8.94 2.58
C LEU A 7 -9.56 -8.69 1.12
N VAL A 8 -10.33 -9.59 0.50
CA VAL A 8 -10.78 -9.46 -0.89
C VAL A 8 -11.66 -8.23 -1.06
N ARG A 9 -12.56 -7.96 -0.11
CA ARG A 9 -13.42 -6.78 -0.12
C ARG A 9 -12.60 -5.49 -0.03
N ALA A 10 -11.67 -5.41 0.91
CA ALA A 10 -10.81 -4.23 1.08
C ALA A 10 -9.95 -3.99 -0.16
N TRP A 11 -9.38 -5.06 -0.74
CA TRP A 11 -8.62 -4.97 -1.99
C TRP A 11 -9.48 -4.46 -3.15
N HIS A 12 -10.66 -5.05 -3.37
CA HIS A 12 -11.55 -4.70 -4.47
C HIS A 12 -12.06 -3.26 -4.38
N LEU A 13 -12.59 -2.87 -3.22
CA LEU A 13 -13.08 -1.50 -3.01
C LEU A 13 -11.94 -0.48 -3.04
N GLY A 14 -10.76 -0.85 -2.55
CA GLY A 14 -9.57 0.01 -2.58
C GLY A 14 -9.11 0.26 -4.01
N ALA A 15 -9.02 -0.79 -4.84
CA ALA A 15 -8.70 -0.65 -6.27
C ALA A 15 -9.72 0.25 -6.99
N GLN A 16 -11.00 0.06 -6.73
CA GLN A 16 -12.06 0.92 -7.25
C GLN A 16 -11.95 2.38 -6.82
N ALA A 17 -11.45 2.67 -5.61
CA ALA A 17 -11.20 4.03 -5.16
C ALA A 17 -9.97 4.63 -5.86
N VAL A 18 -8.92 3.82 -6.08
CA VAL A 18 -7.74 4.22 -6.88
C VAL A 18 -8.14 4.58 -8.31
N ASP A 19 -8.97 3.77 -8.97
CA ASP A 19 -9.45 4.04 -10.33
C ASP A 19 -10.20 5.38 -10.45
N ARG A 20 -10.78 5.86 -9.34
CA ARG A 20 -11.51 7.13 -9.26
C ARG A 20 -10.65 8.31 -8.79
N GLY A 21 -9.38 8.09 -8.46
CA GLY A 21 -8.52 9.11 -7.87
C GLY A 21 -8.80 9.40 -6.39
N ASP A 22 -9.61 8.58 -5.71
CA ASP A 22 -9.97 8.78 -4.31
C ASP A 22 -8.95 8.08 -3.39
N TRP A 23 -7.78 8.73 -3.26
CA TRP A 23 -6.66 8.21 -2.49
C TRP A 23 -7.00 8.04 -1.01
N ALA A 24 -7.73 8.99 -0.44
CA ALA A 24 -8.14 8.96 0.96
C ALA A 24 -9.03 7.74 1.25
N ARG A 25 -9.99 7.46 0.37
CA ARG A 25 -10.84 6.28 0.50
C ARG A 25 -10.06 4.98 0.34
N ALA A 26 -9.15 4.91 -0.62
CA ALA A 26 -8.31 3.72 -0.82
C ALA A 26 -7.45 3.41 0.42
N LEU A 27 -6.78 4.44 0.98
CA LEU A 27 -5.97 4.29 2.20
C LEU A 27 -6.81 3.90 3.41
N HIS A 28 -8.01 4.47 3.56
CA HIS A 28 -8.92 4.09 4.62
C HIS A 28 -9.34 2.61 4.52
N LEU A 29 -9.64 2.13 3.30
CA LEU A 29 -10.01 0.74 3.07
C LEU A 29 -8.86 -0.24 3.38
N PHE A 30 -7.62 0.11 3.01
CA PHE A 30 -6.46 -0.74 3.29
C PHE A 30 -6.06 -0.74 4.78
N SER A 31 -6.12 0.42 5.44
CA SER A 31 -5.83 0.55 6.88
C SER A 31 -6.93 0.00 7.79
N GLY A 32 -8.16 -0.12 7.28
CA GLY A 32 -9.29 -0.72 8.00
C GLY A 32 -9.15 -2.24 8.21
N VAL A 33 -8.19 -2.90 7.56
CA VAL A 33 -7.90 -4.32 7.77
C VAL A 33 -6.94 -4.47 8.96
N PRO A 34 -7.33 -5.16 10.06
CA PRO A 34 -6.43 -5.39 11.18
C PRO A 34 -5.25 -6.28 10.77
N ALA A 35 -4.03 -5.83 11.06
CA ALA A 35 -2.78 -6.50 10.69
C ALA A 35 -2.71 -6.86 9.19
N PRO A 36 -2.67 -5.85 8.29
CA PRO A 36 -2.77 -6.07 6.86
C PRO A 36 -1.62 -6.95 6.33
N PRO A 37 -1.88 -7.86 5.37
CA PRO A 37 -0.85 -8.65 4.73
C PRO A 37 0.05 -7.78 3.86
N ALA A 38 1.21 -8.31 3.47
CA ALA A 38 2.22 -7.61 2.66
C ALA A 38 1.62 -6.90 1.44
N ARG A 39 0.70 -7.55 0.71
CA ARG A 39 0.05 -6.99 -0.48
C ARG A 39 -0.81 -5.75 -0.21
N LEU A 40 -1.49 -5.68 0.93
CA LEU A 40 -2.27 -4.47 1.27
C LEU A 40 -1.35 -3.33 1.72
N CYS A 41 -0.26 -3.64 2.44
CA CYS A 41 0.78 -2.65 2.74
C CYS A 41 1.41 -2.11 1.44
N PHE A 42 1.71 -3.00 0.48
CA PHE A 42 2.24 -2.61 -0.83
C PHE A 42 1.27 -1.69 -1.58
N ASN A 43 -0.01 -2.05 -1.65
CA ASN A 43 -1.02 -1.20 -2.30
C ASN A 43 -1.15 0.16 -1.62
N ALA A 44 -1.14 0.22 -0.28
CA ALA A 44 -1.14 1.48 0.44
C ALA A 44 0.08 2.34 0.08
N GLY A 45 1.27 1.74 -0.05
CA GLY A 45 2.47 2.43 -0.51
C GLY A 45 2.32 3.02 -1.92
N CYS A 46 1.76 2.25 -2.85
CA CYS A 46 1.47 2.76 -4.20
C CYS A 46 0.48 3.94 -4.17
N VAL A 47 -0.57 3.86 -3.34
CA VAL A 47 -1.53 4.96 -3.21
C VAL A 47 -0.89 6.21 -2.60
N HIS A 48 0.00 6.06 -1.62
CA HIS A 48 0.76 7.19 -1.07
C HIS A 48 1.64 7.85 -2.14
N LEU A 49 2.32 7.08 -3.01
CA LEU A 49 3.05 7.66 -4.15
C LEU A 49 2.13 8.42 -5.11
N LEU A 50 0.96 7.85 -5.45
CA LEU A 50 -0.03 8.52 -6.30
C LEU A 50 -0.58 9.80 -5.67
N ALA A 51 -0.67 9.84 -4.33
CA ALA A 51 -1.08 11.00 -3.56
C ALA A 51 0.05 12.03 -3.34
N GLY A 52 1.28 11.75 -3.80
CA GLY A 52 2.43 12.64 -3.62
C GLY A 52 3.03 12.64 -2.22
N ASP A 53 2.87 11.55 -1.46
CA ASP A 53 3.42 11.36 -0.09
C ASP A 53 4.47 10.24 -0.08
N PRO A 54 5.69 10.49 -0.57
CA PRO A 54 6.74 9.47 -0.65
C PRO A 54 7.23 9.00 0.73
N GLU A 55 7.16 9.82 1.78
CA GLU A 55 7.50 9.41 3.15
C GLU A 55 6.54 8.33 3.67
N ALA A 56 5.23 8.52 3.50
CA ALA A 56 4.25 7.51 3.89
C ALA A 56 4.33 6.27 3.01
N ALA A 57 4.61 6.44 1.72
CA ALA A 57 4.84 5.33 0.81
C ALA A 57 6.01 4.45 1.28
N LEU A 58 7.14 5.07 1.64
CA LEU A 58 8.32 4.36 2.14
C LEU A 58 7.98 3.51 3.38
N ARG A 59 7.26 4.09 4.37
CA ARG A 59 6.83 3.34 5.56
C ARG A 59 5.93 2.16 5.21
N ALA A 60 5.03 2.31 4.24
CA ALA A 60 4.15 1.23 3.81
C ALA A 60 4.91 0.13 3.06
N PHE A 61 5.89 0.49 2.21
CA PHE A 61 6.74 -0.48 1.54
C PHE A 61 7.67 -1.21 2.51
N ASP A 62 8.22 -0.54 3.53
CA ASP A 62 9.00 -1.17 4.60
C ASP A 62 8.18 -2.27 5.29
N GLN A 63 6.92 -1.99 5.63
CA GLN A 63 6.02 -3.02 6.19
C GLN A 63 5.78 -4.16 5.20
N ALA A 64 5.61 -3.85 3.92
CA ALA A 64 5.32 -4.84 2.89
C ALA A 64 6.48 -5.82 2.70
N VAL A 65 7.72 -5.32 2.56
CA VAL A 65 8.91 -6.16 2.36
C VAL A 65 9.37 -6.87 3.64
N THR A 66 9.04 -6.31 4.82
CA THR A 66 9.25 -6.99 6.10
C THR A 66 8.33 -8.21 6.25
N LYS A 67 7.11 -8.12 5.71
CA LYS A 67 6.12 -9.21 5.76
C LYS A 67 6.32 -10.25 4.66
N ASP A 68 6.84 -9.85 3.50
CA ASP A 68 7.16 -10.72 2.37
C ASP A 68 8.53 -10.33 1.80
N THR A 69 9.56 -11.05 2.26
CA THR A 69 10.96 -10.82 1.85
C THR A 69 11.24 -11.26 0.41
N CYS A 70 10.30 -11.94 -0.24
CA CYS A 70 10.41 -12.36 -1.63
C CYS A 70 9.70 -11.40 -2.60
N MET A 71 9.05 -10.35 -2.09
CA MET A 71 8.33 -9.37 -2.90
C MET A 71 9.30 -8.38 -3.58
N ALA A 72 9.94 -8.83 -4.67
CA ALA A 72 10.90 -8.03 -5.45
C ALA A 72 10.34 -6.66 -5.87
N VAL A 73 9.07 -6.61 -6.29
CA VAL A 73 8.39 -5.35 -6.67
C VAL A 73 8.25 -4.38 -5.48
N GLY A 74 8.15 -4.88 -4.25
CA GLY A 74 8.10 -4.05 -3.05
C GLY A 74 9.43 -3.36 -2.78
N PHE A 75 10.55 -4.08 -2.91
CA PHE A 75 11.87 -3.46 -2.81
C PHE A 75 12.12 -2.43 -3.92
N PHE A 76 11.66 -2.72 -5.14
CA PHE A 76 11.74 -1.76 -6.24
C PHE A 76 10.97 -0.47 -5.92
N GLN A 77 9.70 -0.56 -5.53
CA GLN A 77 8.89 0.62 -5.20
C GLN A 77 9.39 1.37 -3.97
N ARG A 78 9.97 0.66 -2.99
CA ARG A 78 10.70 1.28 -1.87
C ARG A 78 11.87 2.15 -2.37
N GLY A 79 12.62 1.67 -3.37
CA GLY A 79 13.68 2.43 -4.02
C GLY A 79 13.15 3.68 -4.73
N VAL A 80 12.02 3.55 -5.44
CA VAL A 80 11.33 4.70 -6.08
C VAL A 80 10.94 5.76 -5.04
N ALA A 81 10.36 5.36 -3.90
CA ALA A 81 10.02 6.28 -2.83
C ALA A 81 11.25 7.02 -2.28
N ASN A 82 12.35 6.30 -2.01
CA ASN A 82 13.60 6.94 -1.56
C ASN A 82 14.18 7.90 -2.60
N PHE A 83 14.08 7.58 -3.88
CA PHE A 83 14.53 8.45 -4.96
C PHE A 83 13.74 9.77 -4.98
N GLN A 84 12.41 9.71 -4.82
CA GLN A 84 11.56 10.91 -4.73
C GLN A 84 11.82 11.76 -3.48
N LEU A 85 12.26 11.15 -2.37
CA LEU A 85 12.63 11.89 -1.15
C LEU A 85 13.97 12.62 -1.25
N ALA A 86 14.85 12.15 -2.14
CA ALA A 86 16.18 12.71 -2.33
C ALA A 86 16.22 13.81 -3.41
N SER A 87 15.13 14.00 -4.14
CA SER A 87 14.96 15.01 -5.21
C SER A 87 14.25 16.25 -4.70
#